data_AF-A0A5J4KYZ6-F1
#
_entry.id   AF-A0A5J4KYZ6-F1
#
_cell.length_a   1.000
_cell.length_b   1.000
_cell.length_c   1.000
_cell.angle_alpha   90.00
_cell.angle_beta   90.00
_cell.angle_gamma   90.00
#
_symmetry.space_group_name_H-M   'P 1'
#
loop_
_entity.id
_entity.type
_entity.pdbx_description
1 polymer ?
#
loop_
_entity_poly.entity_id
_entity_poly.type
_entity_poly.pdbx_seq_one_letter_code
_entity_poly.pdbx_strand_id
1 'polypeptide(L)'
;MRVIIVISAMIKGHQHIVVNRNICSNCHNMKIIVFDRTALPSKFDHEAHAKMFNCKDCHPNIFLMSAGATRVTMKDIYSGAYCGACHDGKKAFASSECVKCHNKMKGFEKELSYKVEGMGNVVFSHKFHTTAFSCDSCHPKLFDMKKTQGKMKMDDMYQGKTCGSCHNGNIATAVTDCGKCHKG
;
A
#
# COMPACT_ATOMS: atom_id res chain seq x y z
N MET A 1 34.89 -13.00 4.83
CA MET A 1 34.33 -13.95 3.83
C MET A 1 33.57 -15.07 4.57
N ARG A 2 32.35 -14.80 5.09
CA ARG A 2 31.62 -15.74 5.97
C ARG A 2 30.09 -15.73 5.83
N VAL A 3 29.55 -15.08 4.78
CA VAL A 3 28.09 -14.96 4.59
C VAL A 3 27.53 -15.97 3.57
N ILE A 4 28.38 -16.52 2.69
CA ILE A 4 27.94 -17.39 1.58
C ILE A 4 27.64 -18.83 2.04
N ILE A 5 28.33 -19.34 3.07
CA ILE A 5 28.25 -20.76 3.47
C ILE A 5 26.92 -21.09 4.17
N VAL A 6 26.32 -20.15 4.90
CA VAL A 6 25.08 -20.40 5.67
C VAL A 6 23.86 -20.53 4.74
N ILE A 7 23.81 -19.77 3.65
CA ILE A 7 22.71 -19.82 2.67
C ILE A 7 22.66 -21.19 1.98
N SER A 8 23.83 -21.75 1.65
CA SER A 8 23.91 -23.03 0.94
C SER A 8 23.52 -24.23 1.81
N ALA A 9 23.68 -24.15 3.14
CA ALA A 9 23.27 -25.21 4.07
C ALA A 9 21.74 -25.25 4.26
N MET A 10 21.07 -24.09 4.25
CA MET A 10 19.60 -24.02 4.41
C MET A 10 18.82 -24.52 3.18
N ILE A 11 19.39 -24.38 1.98
CA ILE A 11 18.78 -24.86 0.72
C ILE A 11 18.82 -26.40 0.63
N LYS A 12 19.88 -27.04 1.14
CA LYS A 12 20.04 -28.52 1.08
C LYS A 12 19.07 -29.29 1.98
N GLY A 13 18.62 -28.71 3.10
CA GLY A 13 17.67 -29.37 4.01
C GLY A 13 16.27 -29.62 3.43
N HIS A 14 15.89 -28.91 2.36
CA HIS A 14 14.55 -28.99 1.76
C HIS A 14 14.46 -29.91 0.54
N GLN A 15 15.57 -30.51 0.08
CA GLN A 15 15.54 -31.41 -1.09
C GLN A 15 14.89 -32.77 -0.79
N HIS A 16 14.70 -33.12 0.49
CA HIS A 16 14.12 -34.41 0.92
C HIS A 16 13.02 -34.30 1.99
N ILE A 17 12.58 -33.10 2.36
CA ILE A 17 11.41 -32.93 3.22
C ILE A 17 10.21 -32.73 2.30
N VAL A 18 9.33 -33.73 2.25
CA VAL A 18 7.94 -33.50 1.82
C VAL A 18 7.39 -32.47 2.80
N VAL A 19 7.26 -31.22 2.35
CA VAL A 19 6.83 -30.09 3.20
C VAL A 19 5.39 -30.36 3.63
N ASN A 20 5.23 -31.03 4.76
CA ASN A 20 3.95 -31.25 5.38
C ASN A 20 3.54 -29.97 6.10
N ARG A 21 2.35 -29.46 5.77
CA ARG A 21 1.74 -28.24 6.34
C ARG A 21 1.76 -28.22 7.88
N ASN A 22 1.73 -29.40 8.51
CA ASN A 22 1.79 -29.55 9.97
C ASN A 22 3.15 -29.17 10.58
N ILE A 23 4.27 -29.43 9.89
CA ILE A 23 5.61 -29.12 10.41
C ILE A 23 5.81 -27.60 10.48
N CYS A 24 5.38 -26.87 9.46
CA CYS A 24 5.47 -25.41 9.44
C CYS A 24 4.53 -24.74 10.45
N SER A 25 3.33 -25.31 10.65
CA SER A 25 2.33 -24.78 11.60
C SER A 25 2.72 -24.95 13.07
N ASN A 26 3.60 -25.90 13.37
CA ASN A 26 4.14 -26.12 14.72
C ASN A 26 5.17 -25.06 15.13
N CYS A 27 5.77 -24.34 14.17
CA CYS A 27 6.77 -23.31 14.43
C CYS A 27 6.31 -21.89 14.04
N HIS A 28 5.36 -21.76 13.11
CA HIS A 28 4.86 -20.47 12.62
C HIS A 28 3.33 -20.41 12.61
N ASN A 29 2.76 -19.35 13.19
CA ASN A 29 1.34 -19.01 13.01
C ASN A 29 1.14 -18.34 11.63
N MET A 30 1.25 -19.13 10.56
CA MET A 30 1.30 -18.62 9.18
C MET A 30 -0.05 -18.15 8.62
N LYS A 31 -1.17 -18.42 9.31
CA LYS A 31 -2.52 -18.26 8.72
C LYS A 31 -2.74 -16.87 8.12
N ILE A 32 -2.45 -15.82 8.90
CA ILE A 32 -2.55 -14.43 8.46
C ILE A 32 -1.21 -13.74 8.74
N ILE A 33 -0.56 -13.27 7.69
CA ILE A 33 0.64 -12.45 7.76
C ILE A 33 0.19 -10.99 7.72
N VAL A 34 0.60 -10.20 8.72
CA VAL A 34 0.25 -8.78 8.82
C VAL A 34 1.48 -7.92 8.57
N PHE A 35 1.35 -6.96 7.66
CA PHE A 35 2.35 -5.94 7.38
C PHE A 35 1.89 -4.63 8.02
N ASP A 36 2.21 -4.42 9.31
CA ASP A 36 1.74 -3.27 10.10
C ASP A 36 2.74 -2.12 10.23
N ARG A 37 4.02 -2.36 9.91
CA ARG A 37 5.10 -1.37 9.98
C ARG A 37 5.14 -0.40 8.80
N THR A 38 3.99 -0.14 8.18
CA THR A 38 3.84 0.78 7.05
C THR A 38 2.73 1.80 7.34
N ALA A 39 2.67 2.88 6.55
CA ALA A 39 1.63 3.89 6.69
C ALA A 39 0.22 3.36 6.38
N LEU A 40 0.16 2.34 5.51
CA LEU A 40 -1.06 1.62 5.14
C LEU A 40 -0.85 0.14 5.43
N PRO A 41 -1.20 -0.33 6.64
CA PRO A 41 -1.09 -1.72 6.98
C PRO A 41 -1.84 -2.61 5.98
N SER A 42 -1.22 -3.72 5.58
CA SER A 42 -1.86 -4.74 4.75
C SER A 42 -1.85 -6.10 5.45
N LYS A 43 -2.74 -6.98 5.00
CA LYS A 43 -2.79 -8.38 5.43
C LYS A 43 -2.65 -9.30 4.23
N PHE A 44 -2.01 -10.44 4.44
CA PHE A 44 -1.96 -11.56 3.52
C PHE A 44 -2.48 -12.81 4.22
N ASP A 45 -3.47 -13.45 3.61
CA ASP A 45 -4.07 -14.68 4.13
C ASP A 45 -3.40 -15.89 3.48
N HIS A 46 -2.38 -16.43 4.13
CA HIS A 46 -1.66 -17.61 3.62
C HIS A 46 -2.56 -18.85 3.61
N GLU A 47 -3.53 -18.94 4.53
CA GLU A 47 -4.44 -20.09 4.58
C GLU A 47 -5.33 -20.15 3.34
N ALA A 48 -5.90 -19.00 2.96
CA ALA A 48 -6.70 -18.86 1.75
C ALA A 48 -5.88 -19.18 0.49
N HIS A 49 -4.66 -18.63 0.37
CA HIS A 49 -3.80 -18.90 -0.78
C HIS A 49 -3.36 -20.37 -0.85
N ALA A 50 -3.01 -20.99 0.27
CA ALA A 50 -2.59 -22.39 0.32
C ALA A 50 -3.75 -23.40 0.12
N LYS A 51 -5.02 -22.94 0.09
CA LYS A 51 -6.16 -23.76 -0.36
C LYS A 51 -6.27 -23.81 -1.89
N MET A 52 -5.68 -22.84 -2.59
CA MET A 52 -5.75 -22.69 -4.06
C MET A 52 -4.44 -23.05 -4.76
N PHE A 53 -3.29 -22.89 -4.08
CA PHE A 53 -1.96 -23.04 -4.65
C PHE A 53 -1.07 -23.97 -3.80
N ASN A 54 -0.06 -24.55 -4.44
CA ASN A 54 0.97 -25.35 -3.79
C ASN A 54 2.12 -24.47 -3.29
N CYS A 55 2.88 -24.97 -2.32
CA CYS A 55 4.01 -24.23 -1.73
C CYS A 55 5.03 -23.74 -2.77
N LYS A 56 5.32 -24.59 -3.78
CA LYS A 56 6.30 -24.32 -4.85
C LYS A 56 5.86 -23.23 -5.83
N ASP A 57 4.57 -22.91 -5.87
CA ASP A 57 4.03 -21.90 -6.78
C ASP A 57 4.45 -20.49 -6.32
N CYS A 58 4.75 -20.33 -5.03
CA CYS A 58 5.22 -19.09 -4.43
C CYS A 58 6.69 -19.17 -3.95
N HIS A 59 7.11 -20.31 -3.40
CA HIS A 59 8.41 -20.45 -2.74
C HIS A 59 9.38 -21.34 -3.52
N PRO A 60 10.68 -20.99 -3.58
CA PRO A 60 11.29 -19.74 -3.09
C PRO A 60 11.20 -18.59 -4.10
N ASN A 61 10.62 -18.83 -5.28
CA ASN A 61 10.76 -17.99 -6.46
C ASN A 61 10.16 -16.59 -6.30
N ILE A 62 8.93 -16.50 -5.79
CA ILE A 62 8.23 -15.21 -5.59
C ILE A 62 8.51 -14.68 -4.18
N PHE A 63 8.48 -15.56 -3.18
CA PHE A 63 8.75 -15.21 -1.79
C PHE A 63 9.75 -16.19 -1.19
N LEU A 64 10.64 -15.68 -0.35
CA LEU A 64 11.48 -16.51 0.51
C LEU A 64 10.66 -16.95 1.73
N MET A 65 10.93 -18.15 2.23
CA MET A 65 10.26 -18.68 3.43
C MET A 65 10.77 -18.05 4.75
N SER A 66 11.66 -17.06 4.67
CA SER A 66 12.21 -16.36 5.83
C SER A 66 11.51 -15.01 6.05
N ALA A 67 11.00 -14.80 7.27
CA ALA A 67 10.36 -13.55 7.64
C ALA A 67 11.33 -12.36 7.50
N GLY A 68 10.86 -11.27 6.90
CA GLY A 68 11.65 -10.05 6.71
C GLY A 68 12.77 -10.13 5.67
N ALA A 69 12.92 -11.25 4.96
CA ALA A 69 13.97 -11.42 3.95
C ALA A 69 13.80 -10.50 2.73
N THR A 70 12.58 -10.04 2.48
CA THR A 70 12.26 -9.23 1.32
C THR A 70 11.40 -8.02 1.70
N ARG A 71 11.82 -6.84 1.24
CA ARG A 71 11.02 -5.62 1.32
C ARG A 71 10.21 -5.48 0.03
N VAL A 72 8.90 -5.64 0.15
CA VAL A 72 7.97 -5.50 -0.98
C VAL A 72 7.48 -4.05 -1.06
N THR A 73 7.55 -3.45 -2.25
CA THR A 73 6.97 -2.12 -2.52
C THR A 73 5.84 -2.20 -3.55
N MET A 74 4.94 -1.22 -3.54
CA MET A 74 3.90 -1.14 -4.58
C MET A 74 4.48 -0.95 -5.98
N LYS A 75 5.66 -0.31 -6.11
CA LYS A 75 6.36 -0.21 -7.40
C LYS A 75 6.72 -1.60 -7.92
N ASP A 76 7.25 -2.47 -7.06
CA ASP A 76 7.59 -3.84 -7.43
C ASP A 76 6.33 -4.62 -7.81
N ILE A 77 5.26 -4.47 -7.02
CA ILE A 77 3.97 -5.09 -7.30
C ILE A 77 3.42 -4.65 -8.66
N TYR A 78 3.40 -3.35 -8.96
CA TYR A 78 2.94 -2.87 -10.27
C TYR A 78 3.85 -3.30 -11.43
N SER A 79 5.11 -3.62 -11.16
CA SER A 79 6.02 -4.22 -12.16
C SER A 79 5.83 -5.73 -12.36
N GLY A 80 4.89 -6.36 -11.63
CA GLY A 80 4.60 -7.79 -11.72
C GLY A 80 5.40 -8.67 -10.75
N ALA A 81 6.13 -8.08 -9.80
CA ALA A 81 6.84 -8.84 -8.77
C ALA A 81 5.95 -9.12 -7.55
N TYR A 82 6.31 -10.11 -6.74
CA TYR A 82 5.62 -10.45 -5.48
C TYR A 82 4.12 -10.69 -5.69
N CYS A 83 3.27 -9.91 -4.99
CA CYS A 83 1.83 -9.95 -5.12
C CYS A 83 1.38 -9.70 -6.56
N GLY A 84 2.10 -8.85 -7.30
CA GLY A 84 1.79 -8.46 -8.68
C GLY A 84 1.97 -9.58 -9.70
N ALA A 85 2.68 -10.66 -9.37
CA ALA A 85 2.82 -11.82 -10.26
C ALA A 85 1.46 -12.49 -10.56
N CYS A 86 0.51 -12.34 -9.62
CA CYS A 86 -0.85 -12.87 -9.71
C CYS A 86 -1.92 -11.78 -9.63
N HIS A 87 -1.75 -10.74 -8.80
CA HIS A 87 -2.70 -9.62 -8.68
C HIS A 87 -2.52 -8.59 -9.81
N ASP A 88 -2.57 -9.08 -11.05
CA ASP A 88 -2.36 -8.32 -12.29
C ASP A 88 -3.66 -7.87 -12.97
N GLY A 89 -4.82 -8.19 -12.37
CA GLY A 89 -6.15 -7.93 -12.94
C GLY A 89 -6.60 -8.97 -13.97
N LYS A 90 -5.76 -9.99 -14.25
CA LYS A 90 -6.07 -11.09 -15.16
C LYS A 90 -6.15 -12.42 -14.41
N LYS A 91 -5.09 -12.79 -13.68
CA LYS A 91 -5.04 -14.03 -12.89
C LYS A 91 -5.81 -13.91 -11.58
N ALA A 92 -5.72 -12.74 -10.96
CA ALA A 92 -6.48 -12.36 -9.77
C ALA A 92 -6.87 -10.88 -9.86
N PHE A 93 -7.58 -10.41 -8.84
CA PHE A 93 -7.96 -9.01 -8.73
C PHE A 93 -6.75 -8.06 -8.87
N ALA A 94 -6.97 -6.86 -9.41
CA ALA A 94 -5.87 -5.96 -9.75
C ALA A 94 -5.22 -5.36 -8.50
N SER A 95 -3.89 -5.19 -8.52
CA SER A 95 -3.14 -4.53 -7.43
C SER A 95 -3.52 -3.06 -7.23
N SER A 96 -4.31 -2.46 -8.13
CA SER A 96 -4.94 -1.14 -7.96
C SER A 96 -6.13 -1.16 -7.01
N GLU A 97 -6.68 -2.33 -6.66
CA GLU A 97 -7.77 -2.46 -5.69
C GLU A 97 -7.25 -2.40 -4.25
N CYS A 98 -6.72 -1.23 -3.86
CA CYS A 98 -5.94 -1.02 -2.64
C CYS A 98 -6.61 -1.58 -1.37
N VAL A 99 -7.93 -1.42 -1.25
CA VAL A 99 -8.75 -1.85 -0.09
C VAL A 99 -8.73 -3.35 0.15
N LYS A 100 -8.50 -4.17 -0.88
CA LYS A 100 -8.50 -5.64 -0.76
C LYS A 100 -7.32 -6.15 0.07
N CYS A 101 -6.19 -5.44 0.02
CA CYS A 101 -4.99 -5.75 0.80
C CYS A 101 -4.85 -4.82 2.02
N HIS A 102 -5.06 -3.52 1.83
CA HIS A 102 -4.91 -2.48 2.84
C HIS A 102 -6.22 -2.26 3.62
N ASN A 103 -6.68 -3.30 4.33
CA ASN A 103 -7.97 -3.29 5.01
C ASN A 103 -8.02 -2.49 6.32
N LYS A 104 -6.89 -1.89 6.74
CA LYS A 104 -6.78 -1.04 7.92
C LYS A 104 -6.17 0.32 7.53
N MET A 105 -6.80 1.02 6.59
CA MET A 105 -6.45 2.42 6.30
C MET A 105 -6.96 3.32 7.41
N LYS A 106 -6.27 3.33 8.55
CA LYS A 106 -6.60 4.21 9.67
C LYS A 106 -6.58 5.67 9.17
N GLY A 107 -7.75 6.31 9.16
CA GLY A 107 -7.88 7.72 8.76
C GLY A 107 -8.40 7.99 7.35
N PHE A 108 -8.72 6.95 6.55
CA PHE A 108 -9.39 7.16 5.26
C PHE A 108 -10.78 7.78 5.44
N GLU A 109 -11.59 7.23 6.36
CA GLU A 109 -12.94 7.75 6.63
C GLU A 109 -12.94 9.06 7.42
N LYS A 110 -11.82 9.39 8.07
CA LYS A 110 -11.70 10.59 8.86
C LYS A 110 -11.30 11.75 7.98
N GLU A 111 -12.04 12.85 8.07
CA GLU A 111 -11.64 14.09 7.41
C GLU A 111 -10.31 14.59 7.97
N LEU A 112 -9.43 15.02 7.07
CA LEU A 112 -8.17 15.65 7.42
C LEU A 112 -8.42 17.14 7.63
N SER A 113 -8.04 17.66 8.79
CA SER A 113 -8.13 19.09 9.10
C SER A 113 -6.73 19.69 9.15
N TYR A 114 -6.52 20.73 8.35
CA TYR A 114 -5.29 21.51 8.29
C TYR A 114 -5.55 22.87 8.93
N LYS A 115 -4.80 23.16 9.99
CA LYS A 115 -4.84 24.47 10.64
C LYS A 115 -4.06 25.48 9.81
N VAL A 116 -4.69 26.62 9.53
CA VAL A 116 -4.08 27.74 8.81
C VAL A 116 -4.11 28.94 9.74
N GLU A 117 -2.95 29.50 10.02
CA GLU A 117 -2.85 30.70 10.85
C GLU A 117 -3.45 31.89 10.09
N GLY A 118 -4.35 32.64 10.72
CA GLY A 118 -4.99 33.83 10.12
C GLY A 118 -6.13 33.56 9.13
N MET A 119 -6.55 32.30 8.94
CA MET A 119 -7.71 31.95 8.10
C MET A 119 -8.44 30.72 8.67
N GLY A 120 -9.66 30.45 8.20
CA GLY A 120 -10.41 29.24 8.55
C GLY A 120 -9.63 27.95 8.27
N ASN A 121 -9.89 26.90 9.06
CA ASN A 121 -9.25 25.59 8.90
C ASN A 121 -9.69 24.96 7.57
N VAL A 122 -8.77 24.26 6.90
CA VAL A 122 -9.11 23.53 5.68
C VAL A 122 -9.47 22.09 6.05
N VAL A 123 -10.63 21.63 5.58
CA VAL A 123 -11.09 20.25 5.78
C VAL A 123 -11.07 19.50 4.45
N PHE A 124 -10.42 18.34 4.42
CA PHE A 124 -10.33 17.47 3.26
C PHE A 124 -10.96 16.11 3.57
N SER A 125 -11.86 15.66 2.69
CA SER A 125 -12.57 14.38 2.81
C SER A 125 -12.13 13.42 1.72
N HIS A 126 -11.45 12.33 2.09
CA HIS A 126 -11.15 11.26 1.13
C HIS A 126 -12.44 10.66 0.57
N LYS A 127 -13.44 10.39 1.44
CA LYS A 127 -14.73 9.79 1.03
C LYS A 127 -15.38 10.56 -0.12
N PHE A 128 -15.37 11.89 -0.06
CA PHE A 128 -15.89 12.74 -1.13
C PHE A 128 -15.07 12.57 -2.42
N HIS A 129 -13.74 12.70 -2.36
CA HIS A 129 -12.89 12.65 -3.55
C HIS A 129 -12.87 11.25 -4.18
N THR A 130 -12.96 10.18 -3.39
CA THR A 130 -12.97 8.81 -3.90
C THR A 130 -14.26 8.41 -4.60
N THR A 131 -15.29 9.26 -4.58
CA THR A 131 -16.47 9.06 -5.44
C THR A 131 -16.16 9.30 -6.92
N ALA A 132 -15.18 10.16 -7.21
CA ALA A 132 -14.81 10.56 -8.57
C ALA A 132 -13.39 10.12 -8.97
N PHE A 133 -12.50 9.89 -8.01
CA PHE A 133 -11.08 9.59 -8.27
C PHE A 133 -10.62 8.31 -7.57
N SER A 134 -9.82 7.51 -8.25
CA SER A 134 -9.13 6.37 -7.65
C SER A 134 -7.94 6.83 -6.79
N CYS A 135 -7.45 5.94 -5.91
CA CYS A 135 -6.36 6.27 -4.99
C CYS A 135 -5.08 6.71 -5.72
N ASP A 136 -4.81 6.14 -6.90
CA ASP A 136 -3.61 6.39 -7.71
C ASP A 136 -3.65 7.73 -8.47
N SER A 137 -4.82 8.35 -8.59
CA SER A 137 -4.95 9.72 -9.11
C SER A 137 -4.24 10.74 -8.21
N CYS A 138 -4.20 10.46 -6.90
CA CYS A 138 -3.56 11.32 -5.91
C CYS A 138 -2.24 10.72 -5.41
N HIS A 139 -2.20 9.42 -5.16
CA HIS A 139 -1.11 8.77 -4.46
C HIS A 139 -0.25 7.89 -5.37
N PRO A 140 1.09 7.88 -5.19
CA PRO A 140 1.86 8.79 -4.35
C PRO A 140 2.18 10.12 -5.04
N LYS A 141 1.67 10.35 -6.26
CA LYS A 141 2.14 11.40 -7.18
C LYS A 141 1.98 12.82 -6.62
N LEU A 142 0.81 13.13 -6.08
CA LEU A 142 0.46 14.45 -5.53
C LEU A 142 0.59 14.47 -4.01
N PHE A 143 0.28 13.35 -3.37
CA PHE A 143 0.31 13.22 -1.91
C PHE A 143 0.96 11.88 -1.54
N ASP A 144 1.82 11.90 -0.54
CA ASP A 144 2.30 10.66 0.06
C ASP A 144 1.21 9.99 0.90
N MET A 145 1.24 8.65 0.96
CA MET A 145 0.32 7.86 1.79
C MET A 145 0.66 7.89 3.29
N LYS A 146 1.70 8.62 3.69
CA LYS A 146 2.00 8.92 5.09
C LYS A 146 1.19 10.15 5.50
N LYS A 147 0.77 10.24 6.78
CA LYS A 147 0.22 11.49 7.34
C LYS A 147 1.13 12.62 6.90
N THR A 148 0.61 13.49 6.04
CA THR A 148 1.35 14.52 5.31
C THR A 148 2.30 15.24 6.24
N GLN A 149 3.59 15.08 5.98
CA GLN A 149 4.62 15.95 6.53
C GLN A 149 4.68 17.20 5.65
N GLY A 150 4.18 18.31 6.18
CA GLY A 150 4.48 19.63 5.60
C GLY A 150 3.29 20.57 5.51
N LYS A 151 3.59 21.86 5.70
CA LYS A 151 2.68 22.97 5.40
C LYS A 151 2.58 23.10 3.87
N MET A 152 1.37 23.03 3.31
CA MET A 152 1.15 23.36 1.90
C MET A 152 0.99 24.88 1.76
N LYS A 153 1.64 25.46 0.74
CA LYS A 153 1.52 26.89 0.43
C LYS A 153 0.49 27.11 -0.67
N MET A 154 -0.29 28.18 -0.57
CA MET A 154 -1.22 28.57 -1.64
C MET A 154 -0.48 28.88 -2.95
N ASP A 155 0.73 29.46 -2.89
CA ASP A 155 1.55 29.75 -4.07
C ASP A 155 1.86 28.48 -4.90
N ASP A 156 2.11 27.35 -4.23
CA ASP A 156 2.31 26.07 -4.91
C ASP A 156 1.02 25.59 -5.57
N MET A 157 -0.14 25.86 -4.96
CA MET A 157 -1.44 25.50 -5.53
C MET A 157 -1.78 26.35 -6.75
N TYR A 158 -1.45 27.65 -6.75
CA TYR A 158 -1.58 28.49 -7.94
C TYR A 158 -0.70 28.00 -9.11
N GLN A 159 0.40 27.33 -8.81
CA GLN A 159 1.27 26.68 -9.80
C GLN A 159 0.82 25.25 -10.18
N GLY A 160 -0.38 24.83 -9.76
CA GLY A 160 -0.93 23.53 -10.12
C GLY A 160 -0.39 22.35 -9.30
N LYS A 161 0.25 22.59 -8.15
CA LYS A 161 0.70 21.52 -7.24
C LYS A 161 -0.39 21.19 -6.21
N THR A 162 -0.28 20.00 -5.61
CA THR A 162 -1.16 19.51 -4.54
C THR A 162 -2.65 19.66 -4.87
N CYS A 163 -3.41 20.48 -4.15
CA CYS A 163 -4.82 20.72 -4.42
C CYS A 163 -5.03 21.39 -5.80
N GLY A 164 -4.13 22.29 -6.17
CA GLY A 164 -4.18 23.07 -7.40
C GLY A 164 -4.02 22.26 -8.68
N SER A 165 -3.53 21.02 -8.62
CA SER A 165 -3.46 20.15 -9.80
C SER A 165 -4.84 19.86 -10.39
N CYS A 166 -5.87 19.88 -9.54
CA CYS A 166 -7.27 19.66 -9.92
C CYS A 166 -8.15 20.89 -9.64
N HIS A 167 -7.91 21.62 -8.55
CA HIS A 167 -8.64 22.83 -8.19
C HIS A 167 -8.18 24.06 -8.99
N ASN A 168 -8.21 23.94 -10.32
CA ASN A 168 -7.70 24.94 -11.27
C ASN A 168 -8.80 25.65 -12.07
N GLY A 169 -10.08 25.38 -11.76
CA GLY A 169 -11.23 25.91 -12.50
C GLY A 169 -11.69 25.05 -13.67
N ASN A 170 -10.87 24.09 -14.11
CA ASN A 170 -11.18 23.19 -15.22
C ASN A 170 -11.64 21.81 -14.73
N ILE A 171 -10.89 21.18 -13.82
CA ILE A 171 -11.22 19.84 -13.28
C ILE A 171 -12.14 19.97 -12.06
N ALA A 172 -11.81 20.89 -11.16
CA ALA A 172 -12.59 21.23 -9.99
C ALA A 172 -12.57 22.75 -9.78
N THR A 173 -13.35 23.22 -8.80
CA THR A 173 -13.45 24.64 -8.44
C THR A 173 -12.08 25.24 -8.20
N ALA A 174 -11.86 26.47 -8.69
CA ALA A 174 -10.56 27.13 -8.58
C ALA A 174 -10.13 27.32 -7.12
N VAL A 175 -8.81 27.25 -6.86
CA VAL A 175 -8.23 27.52 -5.53
C VAL A 175 -8.44 28.94 -5.02
N THR A 176 -8.91 29.85 -5.87
CA THR A 176 -9.32 31.21 -5.48
C THR A 176 -10.70 31.25 -4.80
N ASP A 177 -11.49 30.17 -4.85
CA ASP A 177 -12.78 30.06 -4.16
C ASP A 177 -12.58 29.74 -2.66
N CYS A 178 -11.97 30.67 -1.92
CA CYS A 178 -11.45 30.44 -0.55
C CYS A 178 -12.44 29.73 0.39
N GLY A 179 -13.72 30.15 0.37
CA GLY A 179 -14.77 29.61 1.26
C GLY A 179 -15.19 28.16 0.97
N LYS A 180 -14.79 27.59 -0.17
CA LYS A 180 -15.05 26.16 -0.45
C LYS A 180 -14.15 25.24 0.36
N CYS A 181 -12.96 25.72 0.74
CA CYS A 181 -11.97 24.93 1.47
C CYS A 181 -11.77 25.42 2.90
N HIS A 182 -11.61 26.73 3.10
CA HIS A 182 -11.41 27.32 4.42
C HIS A 182 -12.76 27.43 5.16
N LYS A 183 -12.88 26.69 6.26
CA LYS A 183 -14.01 26.74 7.20
C LYS A 183 -13.66 27.70 8.33
N GLY A 184 -14.30 28.86 8.33
CA GLY A 184 -14.21 29.89 9.36
C GLY A 184 -15.61 30.28 9.82
#